data_AF-A0A166FNN1-F1
#
_entry.id   AF-A0A166FNN1-F1
#
_cell.length_a   1.000
_cell.length_b   1.000
_cell.length_c   1.000
_cell.angle_alpha   90.00
_cell.angle_beta   90.00
_cell.angle_gamma   90.00
#
_symmetry.space_group_name_H-M   'P 1'
#
loop_
_entity.id
_entity.type
_entity.pdbx_description
1 polymer ?
#
loop_
_entity_poly.entity_id
_entity_poly.type
_entity_poly.pdbx_seq_one_letter_code
_entity_poly.pdbx_strand_id
1 'polypeptide(L)'
;MVSGHLKNPATQKWICLYTAFIIYFDDTLEKDASMVREFQQRFLAGRPQENALLDQYAVFVRKAWIHFHPACANLVVTSILDFITGLLIDAENPSIEVHKRAVNYPRWMRTLNGGSRAFAFFIFPPEIPLEVRRYSPSSSAMLTGPLFHSNFSDLLSFYKEELRGETTNQVSLLAQLAGKTKLEALRQLSRGSIERIRRSRDVLSKHSDAYAIYVKHFLPGYVRYYITEKRYKLGDLDLA
;
A
#
# COMPACT_ATOMS: atom_id res chain seq x y z
N MET A 1 -8.73 12.20 -1.20
CA MET A 1 -7.90 11.43 -0.26
C MET A 1 -8.64 10.18 0.17
N VAL A 2 -7.93 9.06 0.36
CA VAL A 2 -8.47 7.70 0.59
C VAL A 2 -9.44 7.60 1.77
N SER A 3 -9.34 8.51 2.75
CA SER A 3 -10.12 8.54 3.99
C SER A 3 -11.16 9.68 4.07
N GLY A 4 -11.43 10.38 2.96
CA GLY A 4 -12.28 11.58 2.95
C GLY A 4 -13.72 11.36 3.46
N HIS A 5 -14.22 10.13 3.41
CA HIS A 5 -15.55 9.74 3.89
C HIS A 5 -15.60 9.35 5.38
N LEU A 6 -14.45 9.25 6.06
CA LEU A 6 -14.41 8.94 7.49
C LEU A 6 -14.92 10.13 8.30
N LYS A 7 -15.78 9.89 9.30
CA LYS A 7 -16.37 10.97 10.12
C LYS A 7 -15.41 11.57 11.14
N ASN A 8 -14.42 10.81 11.62
CA ASN A 8 -13.50 11.22 12.68
C ASN A 8 -12.30 12.00 12.09
N PRO A 9 -12.18 13.33 12.33
CA PRO A 9 -11.11 14.14 11.77
C PRO A 9 -9.72 13.75 12.29
N ALA A 10 -9.61 13.25 13.52
CA ALA A 10 -8.34 12.80 14.08
C ALA A 10 -7.83 11.55 13.36
N THR A 11 -8.72 10.60 13.06
CA THR A 11 -8.39 9.41 12.27
C THR A 11 -8.04 9.77 10.82
N GLN A 12 -8.75 10.73 10.21
CA GLN A 12 -8.38 11.24 8.89
C GLN A 12 -6.98 11.84 8.86
N LYS A 13 -6.64 12.69 9.84
CA LYS A 13 -5.30 13.27 9.99
C LYS A 13 -4.24 12.19 10.18
N TRP A 14 -4.52 11.18 11.01
CA TRP A 14 -3.59 10.07 11.23
C TRP A 14 -3.34 9.28 9.92
N ILE A 15 -4.37 8.99 9.13
CA ILE A 15 -4.24 8.31 7.83
C ILE A 15 -3.52 9.18 6.80
N CYS A 16 -3.74 10.50 6.83
CA CYS A 16 -3.02 11.44 5.99
C CYS A 16 -1.52 11.44 6.34
N LEU A 17 -1.17 11.49 7.62
CA LEU A 17 0.22 11.39 8.09
C LEU A 17 0.84 10.05 7.73
N TYR A 18 0.11 8.94 7.89
CA TYR A 18 0.55 7.61 7.42
C TYR A 18 0.95 7.68 5.95
N THR A 19 0.06 8.20 5.10
CA THR A 19 0.29 8.27 3.64
C THR A 19 1.51 9.14 3.33
N ALA A 20 1.69 10.25 4.04
CA ALA A 20 2.86 11.12 3.89
C ALA A 20 4.16 10.42 4.31
N PHE A 21 4.15 9.66 5.41
CA PHE A 21 5.32 8.87 5.84
C PHE A 21 5.67 7.78 4.83
N ILE A 22 4.68 7.08 4.26
CA ILE A 22 4.92 6.09 3.21
C ILE A 22 5.66 6.73 2.04
N ILE A 23 5.15 7.86 1.52
CA ILE A 23 5.78 8.56 0.39
C ILE A 23 7.18 9.06 0.75
N TYR A 24 7.33 9.66 1.93
CA TYR A 24 8.60 10.19 2.40
C TYR A 24 9.66 9.09 2.52
N PHE A 25 9.34 7.97 3.15
CA PHE A 25 10.28 6.87 3.33
C PHE A 25 10.56 6.13 2.02
N ASP A 26 9.57 5.95 1.15
CA ASP A 26 9.76 5.42 -0.21
C ASP A 26 10.81 6.25 -0.98
N ASP A 27 10.69 7.58 -0.97
CA ASP A 27 11.63 8.47 -1.68
C ASP A 27 13.01 8.62 -1.02
N THR A 28 13.09 8.54 0.31
CA THR A 28 14.33 8.80 1.05
C THR A 28 15.16 7.54 1.26
N LEU A 29 14.53 6.42 1.58
CA LEU A 29 15.22 5.17 1.89
C LEU A 29 15.67 4.42 0.63
N GLU A 30 15.11 4.75 -0.54
CA GLU A 30 15.68 4.35 -1.84
C GLU A 30 17.15 4.79 -1.98
N LYS A 31 17.50 5.95 -1.40
CA LYS A 31 18.86 6.52 -1.47
C LYS A 31 19.73 6.05 -0.32
N ASP A 32 19.17 6.00 0.88
CA ASP A 32 19.88 5.61 2.10
C ASP A 32 18.92 5.01 3.13
N ALA A 33 18.91 3.68 3.21
CA ALA A 33 18.12 2.95 4.20
C ALA A 33 18.83 2.79 5.56
N SER A 34 20.05 3.32 5.74
CA SER A 34 20.82 3.14 6.99
C SER A 34 20.05 3.64 8.21
N MET A 35 19.34 4.76 8.07
CA MET A 35 18.59 5.38 9.17
C MET A 35 17.48 4.50 9.75
N VAL A 36 16.96 3.52 9.00
CA VAL A 36 15.89 2.63 9.50
C VAL A 36 16.38 1.24 9.87
N ARG A 37 17.68 0.95 9.72
CA ARG A 37 18.26 -0.39 9.96
C ARG A 37 17.95 -0.92 11.36
N GLU A 38 18.02 -0.07 12.37
CA GLU A 38 17.73 -0.44 13.76
C GLU A 38 16.29 -0.12 14.21
N PHE A 39 15.45 0.43 13.32
CA PHE A 39 14.17 1.02 13.69
C PHE A 39 13.27 0.04 14.45
N GLN A 40 13.05 -1.15 13.89
CA GLN A 40 12.21 -2.19 14.50
C GLN A 40 12.76 -2.69 15.83
N GLN A 41 14.07 -2.95 15.89
CA GLN A 41 14.72 -3.46 17.11
C GLN A 41 14.57 -2.44 18.25
N ARG A 42 14.80 -1.15 17.98
CA ARG A 42 14.62 -0.06 18.95
C ARG A 42 13.16 0.17 19.30
N PHE A 43 12.26 0.10 18.32
CA PHE A 43 10.82 0.27 18.50
C PHE A 43 10.26 -0.76 19.48
N LEU A 44 10.60 -2.03 19.29
CA LEU A 44 10.17 -3.16 20.14
C LEU A 44 10.83 -3.12 21.52
N ALA A 45 12.10 -2.71 21.60
CA ALA A 45 12.82 -2.57 22.88
C ALA A 45 12.40 -1.32 23.67
N GLY A 46 11.53 -0.46 23.13
CA GLY A 46 11.16 0.80 23.77
C GLY A 46 12.31 1.81 23.88
N ARG A 47 13.36 1.66 23.06
CA ARG A 47 14.54 2.54 23.05
C ARG A 47 14.31 3.76 22.14
N PRO A 48 15.00 4.89 22.39
CA PRO A 48 15.06 6.00 21.45
C PRO A 48 15.56 5.54 20.07
N GLN A 49 14.98 6.12 19.03
CA GLN A 49 15.39 5.91 17.65
C GLN A 49 16.67 6.69 17.33
N GLU A 50 17.27 6.43 16.17
CA GLU A 50 18.54 7.06 15.79
C GLU A 50 18.43 8.57 15.54
N ASN A 51 17.21 9.06 15.26
CA ASN A 51 16.96 10.48 15.06
C ASN A 51 15.54 10.89 15.49
N ALA A 52 15.35 12.19 15.66
CA ALA A 52 14.10 12.77 16.15
C ALA A 52 12.90 12.48 15.23
N LEU A 53 13.10 12.39 13.92
CA LEU A 53 12.01 12.07 12.99
C LEU A 53 11.49 10.65 13.24
N LEU A 54 12.40 9.69 13.43
CA LEU A 54 12.04 8.30 13.72
C LEU A 54 11.45 8.13 15.12
N ASP A 55 11.85 8.95 16.09
CA ASP A 55 11.17 8.99 17.40
C ASP A 55 9.72 9.44 17.25
N GLN A 56 9.47 10.50 16.47
CA GLN A 56 8.11 10.96 16.18
C GLN A 56 7.33 9.91 15.39
N TYR A 57 7.97 9.21 14.45
CA TYR A 57 7.35 8.12 13.72
C TYR A 57 6.98 6.96 14.66
N ALA A 58 7.87 6.55 15.57
CA ALA A 58 7.59 5.53 16.57
C ALA A 58 6.39 5.91 17.47
N VAL A 59 6.30 7.17 17.91
CA VAL A 59 5.14 7.69 18.65
C VAL A 59 3.87 7.63 17.78
N PHE A 60 3.96 8.02 16.51
CA PHE A 60 2.87 7.94 15.55
C PHE A 60 2.34 6.52 15.38
N VAL A 61 3.22 5.52 15.21
CA VAL A 61 2.86 4.10 15.09
C VAL A 61 2.14 3.61 16.34
N ARG A 62 2.62 3.98 17.54
CA ARG A 62 1.99 3.60 18.82
C ARG A 62 0.59 4.19 19.02
N LYS A 63 0.22 5.23 18.28
CA LYS A 63 -1.13 5.83 18.34
C LYS A 63 -2.18 5.07 17.51
N ALA A 64 -1.82 4.00 16.80
CA ALA A 64 -2.77 3.23 16.00
C ALA A 64 -4.01 2.75 16.80
N TRP A 65 -3.83 2.30 18.05
CA TRP A 65 -4.93 1.85 18.91
C TRP A 65 -5.91 2.96 19.34
N ILE A 66 -5.55 4.24 19.20
CA ILE A 66 -6.48 5.36 19.41
C ILE A 66 -7.51 5.45 18.27
N HIS A 67 -7.12 5.01 17.07
CA HIS A 67 -7.88 5.23 15.84
C HIS A 67 -8.62 3.99 15.35
N PHE A 68 -8.14 2.80 15.70
CA PHE A 68 -8.63 1.54 15.15
C PHE A 68 -8.96 0.53 16.24
N HIS A 69 -9.93 -0.34 15.96
CA HIS A 69 -10.22 -1.51 16.79
C HIS A 69 -8.92 -2.33 17.03
N PRO A 70 -8.69 -2.92 18.21
CA PRO A 70 -7.40 -3.55 18.56
C PRO A 70 -6.86 -4.53 17.51
N ALA A 71 -7.71 -5.40 16.96
CA ALA A 71 -7.30 -6.32 15.89
C ALA A 71 -6.83 -5.60 14.61
N CYS A 72 -7.49 -4.50 14.22
CA CYS A 72 -7.10 -3.69 13.08
C CYS A 72 -5.83 -2.90 13.37
N ALA A 73 -5.70 -2.33 14.58
CA ALA A 73 -4.51 -1.61 15.01
C ALA A 73 -3.27 -2.51 14.97
N ASN A 74 -3.37 -3.76 15.46
CA ASN A 74 -2.28 -4.74 15.37
C ASN A 74 -1.85 -4.97 13.92
N LEU A 75 -2.80 -5.18 13.00
CA LEU A 75 -2.51 -5.42 11.58
C LEU A 75 -1.93 -4.18 10.88
N VAL A 76 -2.38 -2.98 11.25
CA VAL A 76 -1.84 -1.71 10.75
C VAL A 76 -0.40 -1.52 11.23
N VAL A 77 -0.12 -1.74 12.52
CA VAL A 77 1.23 -1.66 13.07
C VAL A 77 2.15 -2.68 12.41
N THR A 78 1.72 -3.94 12.28
CA THR A 78 2.52 -4.96 11.56
C THR A 78 2.77 -4.54 10.12
N SER A 79 1.78 -3.98 9.42
CA SER A 79 1.97 -3.49 8.05
C SER A 79 2.96 -2.33 7.95
N ILE A 80 3.01 -1.44 8.96
CA ILE A 80 4.00 -0.37 9.04
C ILE A 80 5.40 -0.95 9.21
N LEU A 81 5.55 -1.91 10.12
CA LEU A 81 6.83 -2.54 10.38
C LEU A 81 7.30 -3.32 9.14
N ASP A 82 6.42 -4.11 8.51
CA ASP A 82 6.69 -4.83 7.26
C ASP A 82 7.16 -3.88 6.14
N PHE A 83 6.58 -2.68 6.05
CA PHE A 83 6.97 -1.67 5.08
C PHE A 83 8.41 -1.20 5.26
N ILE A 84 8.81 -0.87 6.49
CA ILE A 84 10.20 -0.48 6.79
C ILE A 84 11.17 -1.63 6.47
N THR A 85 10.81 -2.87 6.80
CA THR A 85 11.61 -4.05 6.43
C THR A 85 11.71 -4.22 4.91
N GLY A 86 10.61 -4.04 4.18
CA GLY A 86 10.59 -4.12 2.72
C GLY A 86 11.55 -3.12 2.07
N LEU A 87 11.50 -1.86 2.51
CA LEU A 87 12.42 -0.82 2.02
C LEU A 87 13.89 -1.13 2.33
N LEU A 88 14.19 -1.70 3.50
CA LEU A 88 15.54 -2.13 3.83
C LEU A 88 16.02 -3.26 2.91
N ILE A 89 15.18 -4.25 2.62
CA ILE A 89 15.52 -5.34 1.69
C ILE A 89 15.79 -4.80 0.28
N ASP A 90 14.96 -3.89 -0.21
CA ASP A 90 15.13 -3.27 -1.53
C ASP A 90 16.44 -2.47 -1.59
N ALA A 91 16.72 -1.67 -0.57
CA ALA A 91 17.93 -0.86 -0.51
C ALA A 91 19.23 -1.68 -0.38
N GLU A 92 19.19 -2.83 0.31
CA GLU A 92 20.33 -3.74 0.41
C GLU A 92 20.55 -4.56 -0.88
N ASN A 93 19.55 -4.64 -1.76
CA ASN A 93 19.58 -5.47 -2.97
C ASN A 93 19.05 -4.73 -4.22
N PRO A 94 19.63 -3.57 -4.60
CA PRO A 94 19.08 -2.70 -5.65
C PRO A 94 19.11 -3.32 -7.06
N SER A 95 19.88 -4.39 -7.27
CA SER A 95 20.01 -5.07 -8.57
C SER A 95 19.80 -6.59 -8.43
N ILE A 96 18.89 -7.01 -7.55
CA ILE A 96 18.63 -8.43 -7.31
C ILE A 96 18.21 -9.16 -8.59
N GLU A 97 18.92 -10.24 -8.91
CA GLU A 97 18.48 -11.20 -9.90
C GLU A 97 17.56 -12.22 -9.24
N VAL A 98 16.25 -12.06 -9.47
CA VAL A 98 15.25 -12.99 -8.92
C VAL A 98 15.32 -14.30 -9.69
N HIS A 99 15.62 -15.39 -8.98
CA HIS A 99 15.67 -16.73 -9.56
C HIS A 99 14.33 -17.07 -10.26
N LYS A 100 14.39 -17.60 -11.50
CA LYS A 100 13.21 -17.88 -12.34
C LYS A 100 12.11 -18.73 -11.70
N ARG A 101 12.44 -19.58 -10.72
CA ARG A 101 11.47 -20.40 -9.97
C ARG A 101 10.85 -19.69 -8.77
N ALA A 102 11.34 -18.51 -8.38
CA ALA A 102 10.81 -17.71 -7.29
C ALA A 102 9.58 -16.89 -7.74
N VAL A 103 8.59 -17.55 -8.35
CA VAL A 103 7.42 -16.92 -9.00
C VAL A 103 6.57 -16.08 -8.04
N ASN A 104 6.66 -16.33 -6.74
CA ASN A 104 5.93 -15.59 -5.70
C ASN A 104 6.73 -14.39 -5.14
N TYR A 105 8.01 -14.27 -5.46
CA TYR A 105 8.87 -13.21 -4.93
C TYR A 105 8.32 -11.80 -5.16
N PRO A 106 7.90 -11.42 -6.39
CA PRO A 106 7.42 -10.05 -6.61
C PRO A 106 6.18 -9.73 -5.79
N ARG A 107 5.27 -10.71 -5.62
CA ARG A 107 4.07 -10.57 -4.81
C ARG A 107 4.39 -10.48 -3.32
N TRP A 108 5.35 -11.28 -2.85
CA TRP A 108 5.79 -11.28 -1.47
C TRP A 108 6.45 -9.95 -1.11
N MET A 109 7.42 -9.49 -1.90
CA MET A 109 8.06 -8.19 -1.72
C MET A 109 7.03 -7.06 -1.74
N ARG A 110 6.10 -7.09 -2.70
CA ARG A 110 5.04 -6.08 -2.77
C ARG A 110 4.10 -6.06 -1.55
N THR A 111 3.96 -7.19 -0.88
CA THR A 111 3.17 -7.29 0.37
C THR A 111 3.92 -6.68 1.56
N LEU A 112 5.25 -6.64 1.52
CA LEU A 112 6.10 -5.97 2.51
C LEU A 112 6.18 -4.47 2.22
N ASN A 113 6.77 -4.09 1.09
CA ASN A 113 7.08 -2.69 0.75
C ASN A 113 5.86 -1.88 0.26
N GLY A 114 4.69 -2.48 0.11
CA GLY A 114 3.53 -1.78 -0.45
C GLY A 114 2.68 -0.99 0.52
N GLY A 115 2.84 -1.18 1.84
CA GLY A 115 2.00 -0.53 2.86
C GLY A 115 0.49 -0.78 2.71
N SER A 116 0.11 -1.69 1.81
CA SER A 116 -1.24 -1.82 1.26
C SER A 116 -2.19 -2.54 2.21
N ARG A 117 -1.64 -3.33 3.13
CA ARG A 117 -2.39 -4.00 4.18
C ARG A 117 -2.98 -3.00 5.17
N ALA A 118 -2.25 -1.95 5.55
CA ALA A 118 -2.79 -0.88 6.40
C ALA A 118 -3.93 -0.11 5.69
N PHE A 119 -3.75 0.24 4.41
CA PHE A 119 -4.76 0.95 3.62
C PHE A 119 -6.10 0.20 3.56
N ALA A 120 -6.07 -1.13 3.55
CA ALA A 120 -7.27 -1.95 3.58
C ALA A 120 -8.16 -1.68 4.81
N PHE A 121 -7.54 -1.33 5.96
CA PHE A 121 -8.26 -0.99 7.20
C PHE A 121 -8.69 0.47 7.29
N PHE A 122 -8.19 1.34 6.42
CA PHE A 122 -8.56 2.76 6.38
C PHE A 122 -9.83 3.02 5.59
N ILE A 123 -10.26 2.05 4.78
CA ILE A 123 -11.43 2.17 3.91
C ILE A 123 -12.72 2.21 4.74
N PHE A 124 -12.83 1.39 5.79
CA PHE A 124 -14.10 1.23 6.52
C PHE A 124 -14.04 1.88 7.89
N PRO A 125 -15.00 2.78 8.22
CA PRO A 125 -15.02 3.48 9.49
C PRO A 125 -15.45 2.54 10.63
N PRO A 126 -15.21 2.93 11.91
CA PRO A 126 -15.45 2.10 13.09
C PRO A 126 -16.90 1.61 13.27
N GLU A 127 -17.87 2.18 12.55
CA GLU A 127 -19.28 1.81 12.60
C GLU A 127 -19.61 0.58 11.73
N ILE A 128 -18.80 0.27 10.71
CA ILE A 128 -19.02 -0.92 9.88
C ILE A 128 -18.66 -2.16 10.70
N PRO A 129 -19.52 -3.17 10.92
CA PRO A 129 -19.20 -4.28 11.81
C PRO A 129 -17.89 -4.99 11.44
N LEU A 130 -17.13 -5.46 12.43
CA LEU A 130 -15.85 -6.12 12.17
C LEU A 130 -16.04 -7.38 11.31
N GLU A 131 -17.17 -8.08 11.40
CA GLU A 131 -17.51 -9.19 10.49
C GLU A 131 -17.61 -8.71 9.03
N VAL A 132 -18.23 -7.56 8.77
CA VAL A 132 -18.27 -6.94 7.45
C VAL A 132 -16.88 -6.48 7.06
N ARG A 133 -16.05 -6.00 8.00
CA ARG A 133 -14.62 -5.72 7.76
C ARG A 133 -13.70 -6.95 7.84
N ARG A 134 -14.25 -8.17 8.02
CA ARG A 134 -13.59 -9.49 7.96
C ARG A 134 -13.98 -10.24 6.70
N TYR A 135 -15.20 -9.99 6.21
CA TYR A 135 -15.70 -10.48 4.94
C TYR A 135 -15.50 -9.50 3.82
N SER A 136 -15.35 -8.20 4.10
CA SER A 136 -15.05 -7.16 3.12
C SER A 136 -13.86 -7.60 2.27
N PRO A 137 -13.79 -7.19 1.01
CA PRO A 137 -12.66 -7.48 0.14
C PRO A 137 -11.32 -6.94 0.66
N SER A 138 -11.34 -6.08 1.68
CA SER A 138 -10.15 -5.73 2.45
C SER A 138 -9.68 -6.82 3.43
N SER A 139 -10.45 -7.91 3.60
CA SER A 139 -10.37 -8.80 4.77
C SER A 139 -10.67 -10.29 4.54
N SER A 140 -11.73 -10.70 3.82
CA SER A 140 -11.78 -12.07 3.26
C SER A 140 -10.87 -12.16 2.04
N ALA A 141 -10.67 -11.01 1.41
CA ALA A 141 -9.55 -10.70 0.57
C ALA A 141 -8.42 -9.96 1.35
N MET A 142 -8.11 -10.40 2.57
CA MET A 142 -6.75 -10.23 3.11
C MET A 142 -5.69 -10.85 2.17
N LEU A 143 -6.11 -11.69 1.21
CA LEU A 143 -5.28 -12.14 0.08
C LEU A 143 -5.35 -11.25 -1.18
N THR A 144 -6.34 -10.35 -1.37
CA THR A 144 -6.49 -9.57 -2.62
C THR A 144 -6.69 -8.06 -2.49
N GLY A 145 -7.10 -7.51 -1.35
CA GLY A 145 -7.20 -6.07 -1.06
C GLY A 145 -5.84 -5.36 -1.02
N PRO A 146 -4.82 -5.92 -0.33
CA PRO A 146 -3.45 -5.43 -0.43
C PRO A 146 -2.94 -5.47 -1.88
N LEU A 147 -3.29 -6.52 -2.63
CA LEU A 147 -2.94 -6.63 -4.05
C LEU A 147 -3.74 -5.69 -4.96
N PHE A 148 -4.96 -5.30 -4.59
CA PHE A 148 -5.71 -4.31 -5.35
C PHE A 148 -5.00 -2.96 -5.25
N HIS A 149 -4.75 -2.48 -4.02
CA HIS A 149 -4.04 -1.22 -3.81
C HIS A 149 -2.66 -1.25 -4.48
N SER A 150 -1.90 -2.33 -4.27
CA SER A 150 -0.58 -2.51 -4.89
C SER A 150 -0.68 -2.53 -6.41
N ASN A 151 -1.43 -3.45 -7.03
CA ASN A 151 -1.51 -3.54 -8.49
C ASN A 151 -2.00 -2.22 -9.13
N PHE A 152 -2.95 -1.53 -8.49
CA PHE A 152 -3.47 -0.26 -9.02
C PHE A 152 -2.46 0.87 -8.86
N SER A 153 -1.69 0.86 -7.78
CA SER A 153 -0.51 1.72 -7.61
C SER A 153 0.51 1.47 -8.71
N ASP A 154 0.91 0.20 -8.94
CA ASP A 154 1.86 -0.19 -9.98
C ASP A 154 1.36 0.15 -11.41
N LEU A 155 0.05 0.04 -11.68
CA LEU A 155 -0.54 0.44 -12.96
C LEU A 155 -0.42 1.95 -13.21
N LEU A 156 -0.69 2.76 -12.18
CA LEU A 156 -0.72 4.22 -12.28
C LEU A 156 0.66 4.85 -12.09
N SER A 157 1.61 4.14 -11.49
CA SER A 157 3.00 4.55 -11.39
C SER A 157 3.86 4.08 -12.56
N PHE A 158 3.44 3.06 -13.32
CA PHE A 158 4.22 2.49 -14.42
C PHE A 158 4.86 3.55 -15.34
N TYR A 159 4.10 4.56 -15.76
CA TYR A 159 4.62 5.61 -16.65
C TYR A 159 5.78 6.39 -16.03
N LYS A 160 5.67 6.83 -14.77
CA LYS A 160 6.76 7.55 -14.09
C LYS A 160 7.99 6.68 -13.88
N GLU A 161 7.79 5.38 -13.67
CA GLU A 161 8.85 4.40 -13.39
C GLU A 161 9.62 4.04 -14.66
N GLU A 162 8.92 3.86 -15.78
CA GLU A 162 9.57 3.65 -17.09
C GLU A 162 10.39 4.88 -17.52
N LEU A 163 9.88 6.10 -17.27
CA LEU A 163 10.65 7.33 -17.53
C LEU A 163 11.95 7.43 -16.71
N ARG A 164 12.02 6.74 -15.57
CA ARG A 164 13.20 6.68 -14.70
C ARG A 164 14.10 5.47 -15.00
N GLY A 165 13.67 4.57 -15.88
CA GLY A 165 14.39 3.34 -16.17
C GLY A 165 14.37 2.32 -15.02
N GLU A 166 13.37 2.37 -14.14
CA GLU A 166 13.25 1.43 -13.02
C GLU A 166 13.01 -0.01 -13.55
N THR A 167 13.74 -0.99 -13.01
CA THR A 167 13.72 -2.40 -13.46
C THR A 167 13.34 -3.40 -12.38
N THR A 168 13.27 -2.97 -11.12
CA THR A 168 12.93 -3.79 -9.96
C THR A 168 11.47 -3.64 -9.51
N ASN A 169 10.68 -2.81 -10.20
CA ASN A 169 9.25 -2.67 -9.94
C ASN A 169 8.45 -3.95 -10.27
N GLN A 170 7.23 -4.06 -9.75
CA GLN A 170 6.43 -5.28 -9.87
C GLN A 170 6.18 -5.68 -11.33
N VAL A 171 5.93 -4.71 -12.22
CA VAL A 171 5.67 -4.98 -13.65
C VAL A 171 6.91 -5.58 -14.31
N SER A 172 8.09 -5.01 -14.06
CA SER A 172 9.37 -5.46 -14.59
C SER A 172 9.71 -6.88 -14.11
N LEU A 173 9.57 -7.14 -12.81
CA LEU A 173 9.82 -8.47 -12.25
C LEU A 173 8.85 -9.53 -12.78
N LEU A 174 7.57 -9.20 -12.92
CA LEU A 174 6.57 -10.11 -13.50
C LEU A 174 6.86 -10.41 -14.98
N ALA A 175 7.27 -9.40 -15.74
CA ALA A 175 7.66 -9.56 -17.14
C ALA A 175 8.88 -10.49 -17.27
N GLN A 176 9.94 -10.23 -16.49
CA GLN A 176 11.17 -11.03 -16.46
C GLN A 176 10.89 -12.49 -16.11
N LEU A 177 10.17 -12.75 -15.02
CA LEU A 177 9.90 -14.12 -14.54
C LEU A 177 9.00 -14.91 -15.50
N ALA A 178 8.09 -14.24 -16.20
CA ALA A 178 7.18 -14.88 -17.14
C ALA A 178 7.74 -14.97 -18.58
N GLY A 179 8.91 -14.38 -18.85
CA GLY A 179 9.44 -14.26 -20.21
C GLY A 179 8.53 -13.43 -21.13
N LYS A 180 7.87 -12.40 -20.58
CA LYS A 180 6.93 -11.53 -21.30
C LYS A 180 7.48 -10.12 -21.43
N THR A 181 6.87 -9.31 -22.29
CA THR A 181 7.11 -7.88 -22.32
C THR A 181 6.47 -7.19 -21.09
N LYS A 182 7.03 -6.03 -20.69
CA LYS A 182 6.44 -5.20 -19.62
C LYS A 182 4.98 -4.81 -19.92
N LEU A 183 4.66 -4.53 -21.18
CA LEU A 183 3.29 -4.20 -21.60
C LEU A 183 2.31 -5.38 -21.43
N GLU A 184 2.74 -6.62 -21.71
CA GLU A 184 1.92 -7.80 -21.44
C GLU A 184 1.70 -8.03 -19.95
N ALA A 185 2.75 -7.85 -19.14
CA ALA A 185 2.64 -7.93 -17.67
C ALA A 185 1.69 -6.85 -17.13
N LEU A 186 1.77 -5.61 -17.64
CA LEU A 186 0.88 -4.50 -17.29
C LEU A 186 -0.58 -4.82 -17.64
N ARG A 187 -0.85 -5.36 -18.83
CA ARG A 187 -2.20 -5.80 -19.25
C ARG A 187 -2.73 -6.90 -18.35
N GLN A 188 -1.89 -7.85 -17.94
CA GLN A 188 -2.26 -8.91 -17.00
C GLN A 188 -2.62 -8.35 -15.62
N LEU A 189 -1.82 -7.40 -15.10
CA LEU A 189 -2.10 -6.69 -13.85
C LEU A 189 -3.42 -5.91 -13.92
N SER A 190 -3.70 -5.24 -15.04
CA SER A 190 -4.94 -4.50 -15.28
C SER A 190 -6.17 -5.41 -15.22
N ARG A 191 -6.16 -6.52 -15.98
CA ARG A 191 -7.24 -7.53 -15.94
C ARG A 191 -7.43 -8.08 -14.52
N GLY A 192 -6.33 -8.40 -13.85
CA GLY A 192 -6.35 -8.88 -12.46
C GLY A 192 -6.95 -7.85 -11.49
N SER A 193 -6.75 -6.56 -11.72
CA SER A 193 -7.28 -5.48 -10.89
C SER A 193 -8.77 -5.29 -11.10
N ILE A 194 -9.25 -5.34 -12.35
CA ILE A 194 -10.69 -5.30 -12.68
C ILE A 194 -11.44 -6.45 -12.01
N GLU A 195 -10.91 -7.67 -12.12
CA GLU A 195 -11.52 -8.85 -11.51
C GLU A 195 -11.59 -8.75 -9.98
N ARG A 196 -10.55 -8.17 -9.36
CA ARG A 196 -10.56 -7.89 -7.91
C ARG A 196 -11.60 -6.85 -7.53
N ILE A 197 -11.78 -5.78 -8.32
CA ILE A 197 -12.86 -4.80 -8.09
C ILE A 197 -14.24 -5.47 -8.17
N ARG A 198 -14.47 -6.34 -9.17
CA ARG A 198 -15.75 -7.05 -9.32
C ARG A 198 -16.05 -7.93 -8.13
N ARG A 199 -15.13 -8.83 -7.78
CA ARG A 199 -15.23 -9.65 -6.57
C ARG A 199 -15.44 -8.81 -5.32
N SER A 200 -14.79 -7.64 -5.29
CA SER A 200 -14.93 -6.74 -4.16
C SER A 200 -16.35 -6.22 -4.00
N ARG A 201 -16.96 -5.80 -5.11
CA ARG A 201 -18.36 -5.37 -5.16
C ARG A 201 -19.31 -6.50 -4.79
N ASP A 202 -19.07 -7.71 -5.30
CA ASP A 202 -19.95 -8.87 -5.04
C ASP A 202 -19.98 -9.25 -3.56
N VAL A 203 -18.81 -9.28 -2.92
CA VAL A 203 -18.67 -9.57 -1.49
C VAL A 203 -19.34 -8.49 -0.63
N LEU A 204 -19.22 -7.22 -1.03
CA LEU A 204 -19.85 -6.10 -0.31
C LEU A 204 -21.34 -5.96 -0.62
N SER A 205 -21.89 -6.64 -1.64
CA SER A 205 -23.26 -6.43 -2.11
C SER A 205 -24.32 -6.65 -1.03
N LYS A 206 -24.04 -7.51 -0.04
CA LYS A 206 -24.91 -7.79 1.11
C LYS A 206 -24.83 -6.74 2.23
N HIS A 207 -23.95 -5.75 2.10
CA HIS A 207 -23.68 -4.72 3.10
C HIS A 207 -23.73 -3.34 2.45
N SER A 208 -24.93 -2.76 2.35
CA SER A 208 -25.22 -1.52 1.62
C SER A 208 -24.26 -0.37 1.94
N ASP A 209 -23.97 -0.16 3.22
CA ASP A 209 -23.14 0.95 3.68
C ASP A 209 -21.66 0.76 3.30
N ALA A 210 -21.14 -0.46 3.48
CA ALA A 210 -19.78 -0.80 3.10
C ALA A 210 -19.60 -0.77 1.57
N TYR A 211 -20.59 -1.27 0.82
CA TYR A 211 -20.61 -1.17 -0.63
C TYR A 211 -20.59 0.28 -1.11
N ALA A 212 -21.45 1.14 -0.52
CA ALA A 212 -21.52 2.54 -0.85
C ALA A 212 -20.19 3.25 -0.56
N ILE A 213 -19.57 2.98 0.59
CA ILE A 213 -18.23 3.50 0.93
C ILE A 213 -17.21 3.10 -0.12
N TYR A 214 -17.16 1.82 -0.47
CA TYR A 214 -16.18 1.30 -1.42
C TYR A 214 -16.35 1.90 -2.83
N VAL A 215 -17.58 1.94 -3.34
CA VAL A 215 -17.86 2.35 -4.72
C VAL A 215 -17.95 3.86 -4.89
N LYS A 216 -18.55 4.59 -3.94
CA LYS A 216 -18.80 6.03 -4.08
C LYS A 216 -17.65 6.88 -3.54
N HIS A 217 -16.86 6.37 -2.60
CA HIS A 217 -15.84 7.17 -1.92
C HIS A 217 -14.42 6.63 -2.16
N PHE A 218 -14.17 5.37 -1.84
CA PHE A 218 -12.82 4.80 -1.93
C PHE A 218 -12.30 4.72 -3.36
N LEU A 219 -12.99 4.02 -4.27
CA LEU A 219 -12.50 3.85 -5.65
C LEU A 219 -12.30 5.20 -6.38
N PRO A 220 -13.28 6.13 -6.40
CA PRO A 220 -13.09 7.42 -7.07
C PRO A 220 -12.03 8.27 -6.37
N GLY A 221 -11.99 8.26 -5.03
CA GLY A 221 -11.02 9.01 -4.26
C GLY A 221 -9.58 8.51 -4.44
N TYR A 222 -9.41 7.21 -4.65
CA TYR A 222 -8.12 6.57 -4.94
C TYR A 222 -7.65 6.95 -6.34
N VAL A 223 -8.49 6.78 -7.37
CA VAL A 223 -8.16 7.21 -8.75
C VAL A 223 -7.84 8.70 -8.79
N ARG A 224 -8.68 9.54 -8.17
CA ARG A 224 -8.50 10.99 -8.14
C ARG A 224 -7.14 11.40 -7.58
N TYR A 225 -6.64 10.71 -6.57
CA TYR A 225 -5.31 11.00 -6.02
C TYR A 225 -4.22 10.83 -7.09
N TYR A 226 -4.17 9.71 -7.80
CA TYR A 226 -3.13 9.48 -8.81
C TYR A 226 -3.20 10.44 -10.00
N ILE A 227 -4.41 10.74 -10.49
CA ILE A 227 -4.58 11.61 -11.67
C ILE A 227 -4.27 13.09 -11.34
N THR A 228 -4.48 13.51 -10.09
CA THR A 228 -4.23 14.90 -9.67
C THR A 228 -2.80 15.14 -9.19
N GLU A 229 -2.12 14.11 -8.68
CA GLU A 229 -0.76 14.24 -8.19
C GLU A 229 0.27 14.26 -9.33
N LYS A 230 0.97 15.40 -9.46
CA LYS A 230 2.02 15.61 -10.47
C LYS A 230 3.13 14.54 -10.42
N ARG A 231 3.32 13.90 -9.27
CA ARG A 231 4.28 12.80 -9.07
C ARG A 231 4.13 11.68 -10.10
N TYR A 232 2.91 11.34 -10.51
CA TYR A 232 2.65 10.21 -11.41
C TYR A 232 2.71 10.56 -12.90
N LYS A 233 2.81 11.85 -13.25
CA LYS A 233 2.94 12.33 -14.64
C LYS A 233 1.83 11.85 -15.59
N LEU A 234 0.65 11.54 -15.06
CA LEU A 234 -0.48 11.07 -15.88
C LEU A 234 -1.08 12.16 -16.78
N GLY A 235 -0.80 13.43 -16.48
CA GLY A 235 -1.15 14.56 -17.36
C GLY A 235 -0.41 14.53 -18.70
N ASP A 236 0.80 13.93 -18.76
CA ASP A 236 1.57 13.78 -20.01
C ASP A 236 0.89 12.80 -20.99
N LEU A 237 -0.09 12.02 -20.50
CA LEU A 237 -0.84 11.00 -21.23
C LEU A 237 -2.32 11.38 -21.47
N ASP A 238 -2.72 12.61 -21.14
CA ASP A 238 -4.12 13.06 -21.15
C ASP A 238 -5.05 12.19 -20.27
N LEU A 239 -4.52 11.65 -19.16
CA LEU A 239 -5.25 10.83 -18.19
C LEU A 239 -5.57 11.56 -16.87
N ALA A 240 -5.26 12.86 -16.79
CA ALA A 240 -5.40 13.71 -15.61
C ALA A 240 -6.75 14.46 -15.54
#